data_AF-A0A3L6ZYT1-F1
#
_entry.id   AF-A0A3L6ZYT1-F1
#
_cell.length_a   1.000
_cell.length_b   1.000
_cell.length_c   1.000
_cell.angle_alpha   90.00
_cell.angle_beta   90.00
_cell.angle_gamma   90.00
#
_symmetry.space_group_name_H-M   'P 1'
#
loop_
_entity.id
_entity.type
_entity.pdbx_description
1 polymer ?
#
loop_
_entity_poly.entity_id
_entity_poly.type
_entity_poly.pdbx_seq_one_letter_code
_entity_poly.pdbx_strand_id
1 'polypeptide(L)'
;MKTSDRRTKKIDATWNLHVHFESGKVDTDVEVSLDQLKNDVERVVVNGRQIGYVHHVDPVYVALSGPDLARAVEVSQKLTLDQSIRDLLNTVPVEVIDPSLAQRA
;
A
#
# COMPACT_ATOMS: atom_id res chain seq x y z
N MET A 1 24.60 2.07 32.95
CA MET A 1 24.50 1.54 31.57
C MET A 1 23.35 2.32 30.92
N LYS A 2 23.65 3.16 29.92
CA LYS A 2 22.64 4.01 29.26
C LYS A 2 21.79 3.14 28.33
N THR A 3 20.50 3.06 28.56
CA THR A 3 19.52 2.44 27.65
C THR A 3 19.35 3.37 26.46
N SER A 4 19.94 3.00 25.34
CA SER A 4 19.76 3.67 24.06
C SER A 4 18.33 3.41 23.58
N ASP A 5 17.42 4.34 23.87
CA ASP A 5 16.13 4.42 23.20
C ASP A 5 16.38 4.63 21.71
N ARG A 6 16.33 3.53 20.95
CA ARG A 6 16.37 3.54 19.50
C ARG A 6 15.03 4.09 19.03
N ARG A 7 14.87 5.42 19.05
CA ARG A 7 13.81 6.10 18.29
C ARG A 7 13.97 5.70 16.83
N THR A 8 13.20 4.71 16.40
CA THR A 8 12.96 4.43 14.99
C THR A 8 12.42 5.74 14.41
N LYS A 9 13.29 6.41 13.64
CA LYS A 9 12.95 7.61 12.90
C LYS A 9 11.76 7.24 12.03
N LYS A 10 10.59 7.84 12.29
CA LYS A 10 9.37 7.66 11.51
C LYS A 10 9.71 8.09 10.08
N ILE A 11 9.96 7.13 9.20
CA ILE A 11 10.12 7.41 7.78
C ILE A 11 8.70 7.28 7.25
N ASP A 12 7.98 8.40 7.23
CA ASP A 12 6.76 8.49 6.44
C ASP A 12 7.25 8.50 4.98
N ALA A 13 7.48 7.30 4.43
CA ALA A 13 8.00 7.10 3.08
C ALA A 13 6.81 7.30 2.13
N THR A 14 6.81 8.46 1.47
CA THR A 14 5.83 8.81 0.44
C THR A 14 6.48 8.76 -0.93
N TRP A 15 5.79 8.15 -1.89
CA TRP A 15 6.27 7.85 -3.23
C TRP A 15 5.16 8.22 -4.22
N ASN A 16 5.53 8.74 -5.39
CA ASN A 16 4.60 8.88 -6.51
C ASN A 16 4.74 7.66 -7.41
N LEU A 17 3.67 6.89 -7.55
CA LEU A 17 3.63 5.72 -8.42
C LEU A 17 2.82 6.08 -9.67
N HIS A 18 3.42 5.94 -10.85
CA HIS A 18 2.67 5.97 -12.09
C HIS A 18 2.00 4.61 -12.32
N VAL A 19 0.67 4.60 -12.42
CA VAL A 19 -0.13 3.39 -12.53
C VAL A 19 -1.00 3.46 -13.78
N HIS A 20 -0.89 2.44 -14.61
CA HIS A 20 -1.77 2.21 -15.75
C HIS A 20 -2.83 1.18 -15.36
N PHE A 21 -4.10 1.58 -15.36
CA PHE A 21 -5.21 0.66 -15.17
C PHE A 21 -5.75 0.22 -16.53
N GLU A 22 -5.61 -1.08 -16.84
CA GLU A 22 -6.22 -1.66 -18.03
C GLU A 22 -7.76 -1.52 -17.98
N SER A 23 -8.33 -1.68 -16.78
CA SER A 23 -9.74 -1.37 -16.52
C SER A 23 -9.93 0.15 -16.50
N GLY A 24 -10.39 0.71 -17.62
CA GLY A 24 -10.68 2.14 -17.76
C GLY A 24 -9.70 2.92 -18.63
N LYS A 25 -8.55 2.33 -19.00
CA LYS A 25 -7.49 2.99 -19.80
C LYS A 25 -7.08 4.34 -19.20
N VAL A 26 -6.85 4.36 -17.88
CA VAL A 26 -6.48 5.56 -17.15
C VAL A 26 -5.02 5.44 -16.72
N ASP A 27 -4.23 6.45 -17.07
CA ASP A 27 -2.92 6.72 -16.50
C ASP A 27 -3.09 7.77 -15.41
N THR A 28 -2.67 7.45 -14.19
CA THR A 28 -2.74 8.41 -13.09
C THR A 28 -1.52 8.27 -12.17
N ASP A 29 -1.05 9.41 -11.69
CA ASP A 29 -0.01 9.48 -10.67
C ASP A 29 -0.69 9.39 -9.30
N VAL A 30 -0.33 8.37 -8.53
CA VAL A 30 -0.88 8.14 -7.21
C VAL A 30 0.18 8.38 -6.15
N GLU A 31 -0.17 9.19 -5.15
CA GLU A 31 0.64 9.32 -3.95
C GLU A 31 0.37 8.11 -3.06
N VAL A 32 1.41 7.29 -2.85
CA VAL A 32 1.40 6.16 -1.94
C VAL A 32 2.22 6.54 -0.72
N SER A 33 1.70 6.31 0.48
CA SER A 33 2.47 6.36 1.72
C SER A 33 2.37 5.04 2.48
N LEU A 34 3.44 4.72 3.21
CA LEU A 34 3.53 3.51 4.02
C LEU A 34 3.59 3.89 5.49
N ASP A 35 2.57 3.50 6.25
CA ASP A 35 2.59 3.66 7.70
C ASP A 35 3.08 2.35 8.34
N GLN A 36 4.29 2.38 8.88
CA GLN A 36 4.85 1.21 9.56
C GLN A 36 4.00 0.82 10.79
N LEU A 37 3.58 -0.44 10.82
CA LEU A 37 2.93 -1.07 11.96
C LEU A 37 3.93 -1.96 12.71
N LYS A 38 3.43 -2.89 13.52
CA LYS A 38 4.26 -3.88 14.22
C LYS A 38 4.54 -5.08 13.31
N ASN A 39 5.56 -5.86 13.65
CA ASN A 39 5.89 -7.16 13.04
C ASN A 39 6.12 -7.05 11.51
N ASP A 40 6.88 -6.04 11.07
CA ASP A 40 7.26 -5.88 9.66
C ASP A 40 6.06 -5.76 8.69
N VAL A 41 4.92 -5.29 9.22
CA VAL A 41 3.73 -4.94 8.45
C VAL A 41 3.69 -3.44 8.24
N GLU A 42 3.39 -3.02 7.02
CA GLU A 42 3.14 -1.63 6.63
C GLU A 42 1.70 -1.50 6.15
N ARG A 43 1.05 -0.41 6.53
CA ARG A 43 -0.25 -0.03 6.00
C ARG A 43 -0.03 0.80 4.74
N VAL A 44 -0.67 0.39 3.65
CA VAL A 44 -0.61 1.12 2.37
C VAL A 44 -1.75 2.12 2.32
N VAL A 45 -1.39 3.39 2.19
CA VAL A 45 -2.30 4.52 2.10
C VAL A 45 -2.12 5.18 0.74
N VAL A 46 -3.23 5.41 0.04
CA VAL A 46 -3.26 6.06 -1.28
C VAL A 46 -4.19 7.26 -1.20
N ASN A 47 -3.70 8.44 -1.56
CA ASN A 47 -4.46 9.69 -1.49
C ASN A 47 -5.14 9.89 -0.10
N GLY A 48 -4.44 9.52 0.97
CA GLY A 48 -4.93 9.60 2.35
C GLY A 48 -5.90 8.48 2.78
N ARG A 49 -6.20 7.51 1.91
CA ARG A 49 -7.08 6.37 2.22
C ARG A 49 -6.32 5.05 2.29
N GLN A 50 -6.52 4.29 3.37
CA GLN A 50 -5.98 2.93 3.47
C GLN A 50 -6.60 2.04 2.39
N ILE A 51 -5.75 1.33 1.67
CA ILE A 51 -6.17 0.33 0.68
C ILE A 51 -5.80 -1.11 1.07
N GLY A 52 -4.90 -1.29 2.03
CA GLY A 52 -4.51 -2.60 2.54
C GLY A 52 -3.20 -2.55 3.30
N TYR A 53 -2.47 -3.66 3.27
CA TYR A 53 -1.22 -3.85 3.99
C TYR A 53 -0.19 -4.57 3.12
N VAL A 54 1.08 -4.38 3.45
CA VAL A 54 2.17 -5.23 2.98
C VAL A 54 2.87 -5.80 4.20
N HIS A 55 3.09 -7.12 4.22
CA HIS A 55 3.87 -7.79 5.25
C HIS A 55 5.20 -8.25 4.64
N HIS A 56 6.31 -7.80 5.21
CA HIS A 56 7.64 -8.25 4.81
C HIS A 56 7.98 -9.54 5.57
N VAL A 57 7.95 -10.66 4.85
CA VAL A 57 8.31 -12.00 5.35
C VAL A 57 9.51 -12.45 4.53
N ASP A 58 10.73 -12.28 5.04
CA ASP A 58 11.96 -12.49 4.28
C ASP A 58 11.95 -13.83 3.49
N PRO A 59 12.20 -13.81 2.17
CA PRO A 59 12.68 -12.69 1.34
C PRO A 59 11.57 -11.96 0.54
N VAL A 60 10.30 -12.07 0.94
CA VAL A 60 9.14 -11.64 0.16
C VAL A 60 8.32 -10.56 0.84
N TYR A 61 7.59 -9.83 0.02
CA TYR A 61 6.55 -8.89 0.41
C TYR A 61 5.20 -9.51 0.06
N VAL A 62 4.30 -9.59 1.03
CA VAL A 62 2.96 -10.16 0.89
C VAL A 62 1.95 -9.02 0.91
N ALA A 63 1.20 -8.84 -0.18
CA ALA A 63 0.11 -7.88 -0.24
C ALA A 63 -1.16 -8.47 0.40
N LEU A 64 -1.74 -7.72 1.32
CA LEU A 64 -2.93 -8.12 2.07
C LEU A 64 -4.06 -7.08 1.87
N SER A 65 -5.22 -7.53 1.41
CA SER A 65 -6.40 -6.68 1.21
C SER A 65 -7.46 -6.97 2.27
N GLY A 66 -8.01 -5.92 2.88
CA GLY A 66 -9.06 -6.07 3.87
C GLY A 66 -9.32 -4.80 4.70
N PRO A 67 -10.42 -4.78 5.47
CA PRO A 67 -10.82 -3.62 6.27
C PRO A 67 -9.89 -3.36 7.45
N ASP A 68 -9.28 -4.42 7.98
CA ASP A 68 -8.23 -4.35 9.00
C ASP A 68 -7.30 -5.56 8.86
N LEU A 69 -6.13 -5.50 9.50
CA LEU A 69 -5.10 -6.53 9.41
C LEU A 69 -5.59 -7.91 9.90
N ALA A 70 -6.49 -7.97 10.88
CA ALA A 70 -6.99 -9.24 11.41
C ALA A 70 -7.95 -9.96 10.44
N ARG A 71 -8.53 -9.23 9.49
CA ARG A 71 -9.44 -9.73 8.46
C ARG A 71 -8.87 -9.59 7.04
N ALA A 72 -7.59 -9.24 6.92
CA ALA A 72 -6.96 -9.07 5.62
C ALA A 72 -6.63 -10.45 5.00
N VAL A 73 -6.84 -10.57 3.71
CA VAL A 73 -6.54 -11.77 2.93
C VAL A 73 -5.35 -11.50 2.01
N GLU A 74 -4.51 -12.51 1.83
CA GLU A 74 -3.44 -12.44 0.85
C GLU A 74 -4.00 -12.33 -0.56
N VAL A 75 -3.47 -11.36 -1.30
CA VAL A 75 -3.83 -11.13 -2.71
C VAL A 75 -2.64 -11.29 -3.65
N SER A 76 -1.41 -11.15 -3.13
CA SER A 76 -0.19 -11.45 -3.89
C SER A 76 1.04 -11.62 -2.98
N GLN A 77 2.08 -12.23 -3.54
CA GLN A 77 3.41 -12.34 -2.94
C GLN A 77 4.47 -12.00 -4.00
N LYS A 78 5.40 -11.09 -3.69
CA LYS A 78 6.46 -10.64 -4.61
C LYS A 78 7.81 -10.50 -3.90
N LEU A 79 8.87 -10.41 -4.70
CA LEU A 79 10.23 -10.17 -4.22
C LEU A 79 10.52 -8.68 -3.95
N THR A 80 9.63 -7.78 -4.39
CA THR A 80 9.79 -6.34 -4.21
C THR A 80 8.52 -5.72 -3.64
N LEU A 81 8.72 -4.68 -2.85
CA LEU A 81 7.66 -3.86 -2.27
C LEU A 81 6.79 -3.22 -3.37
N ASP A 82 7.42 -2.60 -4.37
CA ASP A 82 6.72 -1.92 -5.48
C ASP A 82 5.74 -2.84 -6.21
N GLN A 83 6.15 -4.09 -6.48
CA GLN A 83 5.28 -5.03 -7.18
C GLN A 83 4.12 -5.50 -6.29
N SER A 84 4.34 -5.61 -4.97
CA SER A 84 3.28 -5.96 -4.02
C SER A 84 2.24 -4.83 -3.90
N ILE A 85 2.70 -3.57 -3.87
CA ILE A 85 1.83 -2.40 -3.88
C ILE A 85 1.02 -2.31 -5.18
N ARG A 86 1.65 -2.56 -6.34
CA ARG A 86 0.95 -2.62 -7.64
C ARG A 86 -0.15 -3.67 -7.65
N ASP A 87 0.14 -4.87 -7.17
CA ASP A 87 -0.85 -5.93 -7.08
C ASP A 87 -1.98 -5.58 -6.10
N LEU A 88 -1.68 -4.90 -4.98
CA LEU A 88 -2.69 -4.41 -4.05
C LEU A 88 -3.61 -3.37 -4.71
N LEU A 89 -3.06 -2.42 -5.46
CA LEU A 89 -3.82 -1.40 -6.21
C LEU A 89 -4.82 -2.03 -7.18
N ASN A 90 -4.48 -3.15 -7.81
CA ASN A 90 -5.38 -3.88 -8.71
C ASN A 90 -6.60 -4.51 -8.00
N THR A 91 -6.61 -4.55 -6.66
CA THR A 91 -7.76 -5.06 -5.87
C THR A 91 -8.76 -3.97 -5.49
N VAL A 92 -8.43 -2.71 -5.77
CA VAL A 92 -9.19 -1.55 -5.32
C VAL A 92 -9.96 -0.96 -6.51
N PRO A 93 -11.23 -0.54 -6.33
CA PRO A 93 -11.96 0.19 -7.36
C PRO A 93 -11.23 1.48 -7.75
N VAL A 94 -11.26 1.82 -9.05
CA VAL A 94 -10.52 2.97 -9.59
C VAL A 94 -10.96 4.30 -8.96
N GLU A 95 -12.19 4.40 -8.47
CA GLU A 95 -12.74 5.59 -7.81
C GLU A 95 -12.09 5.88 -6.46
N VAL A 96 -11.50 4.86 -5.83
CA VAL A 96 -10.71 5.02 -4.60
C VAL A 96 -9.35 5.61 -4.91
N ILE A 97 -8.84 5.34 -6.12
CA ILE A 97 -7.51 5.69 -6.58
C ILE A 97 -7.54 7.08 -7.23
N ASP A 98 -8.53 7.33 -8.07
CA ASP A 98 -8.84 8.63 -8.65
C ASP A 98 -10.30 9.02 -8.33
N PRO A 99 -10.52 9.81 -7.27
CA PRO A 99 -11.86 10.27 -6.89
C PRO A 99 -12.57 11.11 -7.97
N SER A 100 -11.85 11.68 -8.93
CA SER A 100 -12.46 12.45 -10.02
C SER A 100 -13.29 11.58 -10.97
N LEU A 101 -12.99 10.28 -11.04
CA LEU A 101 -13.73 9.30 -11.83
C LEU A 101 -15.06 8.91 -11.19
N ALA A 102 -15.19 9.03 -9.87
CA ALA A 102 -16.43 8.73 -9.14
C ALA A 102 -17.60 9.66 -9.53
N GLN A 103 -17.31 10.86 -10.06
CA GLN A 103 -18.32 11.86 -10.44
C GLN A 103 -18.88 11.66 -11.86
N ARG A 104 -18.39 10.68 -12.63
CA ARG A 104 -18.74 10.48 -14.06
C ARG A 104 -19.64 9.26 -14.32
N ALA A 105 -20.12 8.59 -13.27
CA ALA A 105 -21.05 7.45 -13.34
C ALA A 105 -22.45 7.86 -12.84
#